data_AF-A0A496W9Y7-F1
#
_entry.id   AF-A0A496W9Y7-F1
#
_cell.length_a   1.000
_cell.length_b   1.000
_cell.length_c   1.000
_cell.angle_alpha   90.00
_cell.angle_beta   90.00
_cell.angle_gamma   90.00
#
_symmetry.space_group_name_H-M   'P 1'
#
loop_
_entity.id
_entity.type
_entity.pdbx_description
1 polymer ?
#
loop_
_entity_poly.entity_id
_entity_poly.type
_entity_poly.pdbx_seq_one_letter_code
_entity_poly.pdbx_strand_id
1 'polypeptide(L)'
;MLPFDATSQAAMVTLDPSYYPPALTGLRGSHPGSNDVAHARAWAGQSDWGPTTKLAETYDLVVVGGGLSGLAAAYFYQQKHGTDKKILILDNHDDFGGHAKRNEHTIGDNTRISYGGSQTITNPAQANKIVLDLLEDIGVDLERFKTAYDMDFFKRNDLGSVTYFNEEVFGEDKVVRHPYCNYPNYVEGVLAGKLSNEEAARQAPLSDKGKEQLLRVLNGGLHTLDVPEAELRDYIRTTPYFDYLKNTLGVDDPGVMRMARNSGLDWASSGTDMLSIASAKRAGAMGFAPVAIYDEDNPYIYHFPDGNAGVARALVNKLI
;
A
#
# COMPACT_ATOMS: atom_id res chain seq x y z
N MET A 1 5.78 8.93 -24.75
CA MET A 1 4.32 9.16 -24.81
C MET A 1 3.85 8.62 -26.14
N LEU A 2 3.04 7.56 -26.13
CA LEU A 2 2.31 7.19 -27.34
C LEU A 2 1.29 8.31 -27.61
N PRO A 3 1.26 8.89 -28.82
CA PRO A 3 0.24 9.86 -29.17
C PRO A 3 -1.13 9.17 -29.13
N PHE A 4 -2.04 9.71 -28.32
CA PHE A 4 -3.39 9.17 -28.07
C PHE A 4 -4.35 9.27 -29.28
N ASP A 5 -3.84 9.45 -30.50
CA ASP A 5 -4.66 9.54 -31.72
C ASP A 5 -4.80 8.21 -32.50
N ALA A 6 -4.26 7.10 -31.98
CA ALA A 6 -4.35 5.82 -32.67
C ALA A 6 -5.53 4.97 -32.19
N THR A 7 -6.63 5.03 -32.95
CA THR A 7 -7.79 4.13 -32.83
C THR A 7 -7.58 2.87 -33.69
N SER A 8 -6.69 1.95 -33.31
CA SER A 8 -6.71 0.53 -33.69
C SER A 8 -5.42 -0.19 -33.26
N GLN A 9 -5.47 -1.54 -33.25
CA GLN A 9 -4.34 -2.44 -33.00
C GLN A 9 -3.05 -2.12 -33.76
N ALA A 10 -3.09 -1.34 -34.85
CA ALA A 10 -1.90 -0.90 -35.57
C ALA A 10 -0.89 -0.15 -34.67
N ALA A 11 -1.33 0.48 -33.58
CA ALA A 11 -0.42 1.10 -32.60
C ALA A 11 0.23 0.11 -31.62
N MET A 12 -0.32 -1.09 -31.45
CA MET A 12 0.25 -2.14 -30.58
C MET A 12 1.16 -3.13 -31.33
N VAL A 13 1.13 -3.15 -32.66
CA VAL A 13 1.88 -4.14 -33.48
C VAL A 13 3.40 -3.95 -33.44
N THR A 14 3.89 -2.80 -32.98
CA THR A 14 5.31 -2.64 -32.61
C THR A 14 5.40 -1.77 -31.37
N LEU A 15 5.18 -2.36 -30.19
CA LEU A 15 5.79 -1.76 -29.01
C LEU A 15 7.29 -1.67 -29.29
N ASP A 16 7.82 -0.45 -29.22
CA ASP A 16 9.26 -0.21 -29.31
C ASP A 16 9.96 -1.19 -28.37
N PRO A 17 11.02 -1.92 -28.78
CA PRO A 17 11.75 -2.80 -27.87
C PRO A 17 12.25 -2.11 -26.59
N SER A 18 12.35 -0.77 -26.61
CA SER A 18 12.63 0.07 -25.45
C SER A 18 11.42 0.38 -24.54
N TYR A 19 10.21 -0.05 -24.92
CA TYR A 19 8.99 0.08 -24.10
C TYR A 19 9.06 -0.85 -22.89
N TYR A 20 9.67 -0.34 -21.84
CA TYR A 20 9.87 -1.05 -20.60
C TYR A 20 9.45 -0.17 -19.41
N PRO A 21 8.14 -0.17 -19.09
CA PRO A 21 7.58 0.65 -18.02
C PRO A 21 8.30 0.56 -16.66
N PRO A 22 8.83 -0.60 -16.21
CA PRO A 22 9.52 -0.69 -14.92
C PRO A 22 10.76 0.21 -14.77
N ALA A 23 11.43 0.57 -15.87
CA ALA A 23 12.58 1.48 -15.84
C ALA A 23 12.19 2.97 -15.85
N LEU A 24 10.89 3.30 -15.99
CA LEU A 24 10.44 4.69 -16.03
C LEU A 24 10.35 5.29 -14.63
N THR A 25 10.81 6.53 -14.49
CA THR A 25 10.83 7.28 -13.22
C THR A 25 9.60 8.17 -13.04
N GLY A 26 9.38 8.67 -11.82
CA GLY A 26 8.29 9.60 -11.48
C GLY A 26 7.14 8.92 -10.74
N LEU A 27 6.04 9.64 -10.51
CA LEU A 27 4.81 9.03 -9.98
C LEU A 27 4.11 8.26 -11.09
N ARG A 28 3.95 6.95 -10.88
CA ARG A 28 3.42 5.97 -11.84
C ARG A 28 2.31 5.18 -11.18
N GLY A 29 1.45 4.54 -11.97
CA GLY A 29 0.16 4.04 -11.48
C GLY A 29 -0.96 4.92 -11.98
N SER A 30 -1.97 5.19 -11.16
CA SER A 30 -2.98 6.18 -11.52
C SER A 30 -2.29 7.53 -11.74
N HIS A 31 -2.43 8.06 -12.96
CA HIS A 31 -1.75 9.26 -13.42
C HIS A 31 -2.81 10.25 -13.95
N PRO A 32 -2.49 11.56 -14.08
CA PRO A 32 -3.38 12.48 -14.80
C PRO A 32 -3.76 11.87 -16.16
N GLY A 33 -5.06 11.78 -16.47
CA GLY A 33 -5.56 11.06 -17.63
C GLY A 33 -6.15 9.67 -17.34
N SER A 34 -5.64 8.92 -16.36
CA SER A 34 -6.06 7.52 -16.14
C SER A 34 -7.52 7.39 -15.69
N ASN A 35 -8.08 8.45 -15.11
CA ASN A 35 -9.45 8.48 -14.57
C ASN A 35 -10.40 9.34 -15.41
N ASP A 36 -9.92 10.00 -16.47
CA ASP A 36 -10.68 11.03 -17.18
C ASP A 36 -11.96 10.46 -17.82
N VAL A 37 -11.85 9.28 -18.45
CA VAL A 37 -12.99 8.57 -19.04
C VAL A 37 -14.02 8.16 -17.99
N ALA A 38 -13.54 7.64 -16.84
CA ALA A 38 -14.40 7.23 -15.74
C ALA A 38 -15.12 8.43 -15.11
N HIS A 39 -14.41 9.54 -14.88
CA HIS A 39 -14.99 10.78 -14.37
C HIS A 39 -15.94 11.43 -15.37
N ALA A 40 -15.63 11.43 -16.67
CA ALA A 40 -16.54 11.94 -17.70
C ALA A 40 -17.87 11.18 -17.69
N ARG A 41 -17.85 9.85 -17.51
CA ARG A 41 -19.06 9.05 -17.33
C ARG A 41 -19.77 9.38 -16.02
N ALA A 42 -19.06 9.31 -14.89
CA ALA A 42 -19.66 9.37 -13.56
C ALA A 42 -20.13 10.78 -13.17
N TRP A 43 -19.39 11.81 -13.55
CA TRP A 43 -19.64 13.19 -13.14
C TRP A 43 -20.29 14.04 -14.23
N ALA A 44 -19.95 13.80 -15.51
CA ALA A 44 -20.50 14.54 -16.64
C ALA A 44 -21.59 13.79 -17.41
N GLY A 45 -21.89 12.53 -17.03
CA GLY A 45 -22.92 11.73 -17.69
C GLY A 45 -22.59 11.35 -19.13
N GLN A 46 -21.34 11.49 -19.58
CA GLN A 46 -20.95 11.17 -20.96
C GLN A 46 -21.23 9.70 -21.25
N SER A 47 -22.00 9.42 -22.30
CA SER A 47 -22.40 8.07 -22.69
C SER A 47 -21.96 7.66 -24.10
N ASP A 48 -21.38 8.59 -24.85
CA ASP A 48 -20.88 8.40 -26.21
C ASP A 48 -19.40 8.80 -26.30
N TRP A 49 -18.60 7.94 -26.93
CA TRP A 49 -17.17 8.11 -27.18
C TRP A 49 -16.83 8.06 -28.68
N GLY A 50 -17.84 8.24 -29.54
CA GLY A 50 -17.69 8.24 -30.98
C GLY A 50 -17.92 6.85 -31.60
N PRO A 51 -17.77 6.75 -32.92
CA PRO A 51 -18.06 5.52 -33.66
C PRO A 51 -17.10 4.40 -33.26
N THR A 52 -17.63 3.18 -33.15
CA THR A 52 -16.84 1.98 -32.95
C THR A 52 -16.45 1.34 -34.28
N THR A 53 -15.28 0.71 -34.33
CA THR A 53 -14.85 -0.09 -35.49
C THR A 53 -15.06 -1.57 -35.20
N LYS A 54 -15.68 -2.28 -36.14
CA LYS A 54 -15.76 -3.73 -36.07
C LYS A 54 -14.40 -4.32 -36.43
N LEU A 55 -13.72 -4.89 -35.44
CA LEU A 55 -12.47 -5.62 -35.63
C LEU A 55 -12.74 -6.99 -36.30
N ALA A 56 -11.73 -7.54 -36.97
CA ALA A 56 -11.83 -8.87 -37.61
C ALA A 56 -11.63 -10.00 -36.59
N GLU A 57 -11.01 -9.68 -35.46
CA GLU A 57 -10.72 -10.59 -34.37
C GLU A 57 -11.95 -10.92 -33.53
N THR A 58 -12.08 -12.20 -33.21
CA THR A 58 -12.98 -12.70 -32.17
C THR A 58 -12.16 -13.11 -30.95
N TYR A 59 -12.67 -12.84 -29.76
CA TYR A 59 -12.07 -13.23 -28.48
C TYR A 59 -13.06 -14.08 -27.69
N ASP A 60 -12.59 -15.12 -27.03
CA ASP A 60 -13.40 -15.98 -26.15
C ASP A 60 -13.71 -15.31 -24.80
N LEU A 61 -12.83 -14.39 -24.38
CA LEU A 61 -12.96 -13.56 -23.18
C LEU A 61 -12.34 -12.19 -23.41
N VAL A 62 -13.02 -11.15 -22.93
CA VAL A 62 -12.46 -9.79 -22.79
C VAL A 62 -12.44 -9.42 -21.32
N VAL A 63 -11.27 -9.06 -20.80
CA VAL A 63 -11.05 -8.59 -19.44
C VAL A 63 -10.68 -7.11 -19.47
N VAL A 64 -11.39 -6.28 -18.71
CA VAL A 64 -11.09 -4.86 -18.56
C VAL A 64 -10.40 -4.65 -17.21
N GLY A 65 -9.12 -4.31 -17.27
CA GLY A 65 -8.19 -4.20 -16.15
C GLY A 65 -7.19 -5.36 -16.13
N GLY A 66 -5.91 -5.06 -16.33
CA GLY A 66 -4.78 -5.97 -16.25
C GLY A 66 -4.15 -6.05 -14.86
N GLY A 67 -4.91 -5.72 -13.81
CA GLY A 67 -4.51 -5.95 -12.41
C GLY A 67 -4.57 -7.42 -11.99
N LEU A 68 -4.13 -7.73 -10.77
CA LEU A 68 -4.16 -9.11 -10.22
C LEU A 68 -5.52 -9.79 -10.38
N SER A 69 -6.64 -9.09 -10.17
CA SER A 69 -7.99 -9.63 -10.36
C SER A 69 -8.29 -9.99 -11.82
N GLY A 70 -7.89 -9.16 -12.77
CA GLY A 70 -8.12 -9.41 -14.20
C GLY A 70 -7.23 -10.53 -14.74
N LEU A 71 -5.96 -10.54 -14.31
CA LEU A 71 -5.02 -11.63 -14.61
C LEU A 71 -5.52 -12.96 -14.03
N ALA A 72 -6.03 -12.98 -12.79
CA ALA A 72 -6.63 -14.16 -12.20
C ALA A 72 -7.91 -14.60 -12.95
N ALA A 73 -8.74 -13.66 -13.42
CA ALA A 73 -9.91 -14.00 -14.23
C ALA A 73 -9.52 -14.68 -15.55
N ALA A 74 -8.50 -14.18 -16.24
CA ALA A 74 -7.95 -14.81 -17.44
C ALA A 74 -7.40 -16.22 -17.13
N TYR A 75 -6.66 -16.35 -16.02
CA TYR A 75 -6.10 -17.62 -15.57
C TYR A 75 -7.17 -18.68 -15.31
N PHE A 76 -8.19 -18.36 -14.51
CA PHE A 76 -9.27 -19.30 -14.21
C PHE A 76 -10.13 -19.61 -15.43
N TYR A 77 -10.26 -18.68 -16.38
CA TYR A 77 -10.93 -18.94 -17.64
C TYR A 77 -10.14 -19.97 -18.47
N GLN A 78 -8.82 -19.80 -18.61
CA GLN A 78 -7.95 -20.73 -19.33
C GLN A 78 -7.94 -22.12 -18.68
N GLN A 79 -7.90 -22.20 -17.35
CA GLN A 79 -8.02 -23.45 -16.59
C GLN A 79 -9.32 -24.20 -16.91
N LYS A 80 -10.44 -23.46 -17.04
CA LYS A 80 -11.75 -24.06 -17.29
C LYS A 80 -12.00 -24.41 -18.75
N HIS A 81 -11.47 -23.61 -19.69
CA HIS A 81 -11.86 -23.67 -21.10
C HIS A 81 -10.75 -24.13 -22.04
N GLY A 82 -9.51 -24.23 -21.57
CA GLY A 82 -8.35 -24.64 -22.37
C GLY A 82 -7.43 -23.47 -22.73
N THR A 83 -6.17 -23.81 -23.03
CA THR A 83 -5.13 -22.85 -23.42
C THR A 83 -5.25 -22.39 -24.87
N ASP A 84 -6.13 -23.00 -25.66
CA ASP A 84 -6.43 -22.64 -27.05
C ASP A 84 -7.34 -21.40 -27.18
N LYS A 85 -7.84 -20.88 -26.05
CA LYS A 85 -8.74 -19.71 -26.02
C LYS A 85 -8.00 -18.41 -26.22
N LYS A 86 -8.62 -17.51 -26.98
CA LYS A 86 -8.10 -16.17 -27.26
C LYS A 86 -8.68 -15.15 -26.28
N ILE A 87 -7.85 -14.70 -25.34
CA ILE A 87 -8.24 -13.75 -24.29
C ILE A 87 -7.66 -12.38 -24.62
N LEU A 88 -8.48 -11.32 -24.58
CA LEU A 88 -8.06 -9.92 -24.65
C LEU A 88 -8.09 -9.29 -23.27
N ILE A 89 -6.97 -8.76 -22.81
CA ILE A 89 -6.89 -7.98 -21.57
C ILE A 89 -6.59 -6.52 -21.95
N LEU A 90 -7.43 -5.60 -21.47
CA LEU A 90 -7.30 -4.16 -21.70
C LEU A 90 -6.90 -3.48 -20.40
N ASP A 91 -5.82 -2.71 -20.41
CA ASP A 91 -5.43 -1.86 -19.28
C ASP A 91 -5.14 -0.44 -19.78
N ASN A 92 -5.53 0.56 -18.99
CA ASN A 92 -5.27 1.96 -19.27
C ASN A 92 -3.93 2.44 -18.69
N HIS A 93 -3.23 1.59 -17.94
CA HIS A 93 -1.89 1.85 -17.42
C HIS A 93 -0.82 1.38 -18.42
N ASP A 94 0.36 1.97 -18.27
CA ASP A 94 1.56 1.60 -19.02
C ASP A 94 2.11 0.20 -18.75
N ASP A 95 1.82 -0.39 -17.59
CA ASP A 95 2.24 -1.73 -17.18
C ASP A 95 1.05 -2.49 -16.59
N PHE A 96 1.07 -3.80 -16.70
CA PHE A 96 0.09 -4.68 -16.05
C PHE A 96 0.39 -4.84 -14.55
N GLY A 97 -0.53 -5.47 -13.82
CA GLY A 97 -0.44 -5.71 -12.38
C GLY A 97 -1.27 -4.75 -11.52
N GLY A 98 -1.76 -3.64 -12.07
CA GLY A 98 -2.55 -2.66 -11.32
C GLY A 98 -1.70 -2.03 -10.20
N HIS A 99 -2.09 -2.20 -8.93
CA HIS A 99 -1.28 -1.76 -7.79
C HIS A 99 -0.01 -2.60 -7.58
N ALA A 100 0.11 -3.77 -8.21
CA ALA A 100 1.29 -4.63 -8.13
C ALA A 100 2.36 -4.19 -9.16
N LYS A 101 2.87 -2.96 -9.01
CA LYS A 101 3.90 -2.39 -9.89
C LYS A 101 5.31 -2.66 -9.41
N ARG A 102 6.24 -2.81 -10.36
CA ARG A 102 7.68 -2.84 -10.13
C ARG A 102 8.28 -1.48 -10.49
N ASN A 103 9.19 -1.01 -9.65
CA ASN A 103 10.12 0.08 -9.95
C ASN A 103 11.53 -0.50 -10.10
N GLU A 104 12.26 -0.04 -11.11
CA GLU A 104 13.67 -0.35 -11.29
C GLU A 104 14.53 0.91 -11.22
N HIS A 105 15.65 0.81 -10.50
CA HIS A 105 16.62 1.87 -10.36
C HIS A 105 18.02 1.33 -10.63
N THR A 106 18.79 2.03 -11.45
CA THR A 106 20.17 1.64 -11.76
C THR A 106 21.14 2.43 -10.89
N ILE A 107 21.99 1.74 -10.12
CA ILE A 107 23.06 2.33 -9.31
C ILE A 107 24.39 1.76 -9.81
N GLY A 108 25.15 2.57 -10.56
CA GLY A 108 26.32 2.10 -11.30
C GLY A 108 25.89 1.05 -12.33
N ASP A 109 26.51 -0.13 -12.30
CA ASP A 109 26.16 -1.25 -13.19
C ASP A 109 25.08 -2.19 -12.59
N ASN A 110 24.51 -1.85 -11.43
CA ASN A 110 23.56 -2.71 -10.73
C ASN A 110 22.13 -2.18 -10.85
N THR A 111 21.25 -2.96 -11.47
CA THR A 111 19.80 -2.75 -11.38
C THR A 111 19.29 -3.21 -10.03
N ARG A 112 18.55 -2.34 -9.34
CA ARG A 112 17.80 -2.61 -8.11
C ARG A 112 16.33 -2.57 -8.43
N ILE A 113 15.57 -3.48 -7.82
CA ILE A 113 14.12 -3.55 -7.98
C ILE A 113 13.45 -3.24 -6.65
N SER A 114 12.30 -2.60 -6.72
CA SER A 114 11.42 -2.34 -5.58
C SER A 114 9.96 -2.40 -6.02
N TYR A 115 9.04 -2.49 -5.08
CA TYR A 115 7.61 -2.35 -5.35
C TYR A 115 7.23 -0.87 -5.53
N GLY A 116 6.27 -0.63 -6.42
CA GLY A 116 5.64 0.68 -6.63
C GLY A 116 4.25 0.80 -6.02
N GLY A 117 3.84 -0.17 -5.20
CA GLY A 117 2.52 -0.21 -4.59
C GLY A 117 2.34 -1.40 -3.67
N SER A 118 1.57 -2.41 -4.11
CA SER A 118 1.24 -3.59 -3.31
C SER A 118 2.49 -4.38 -2.93
N GLN A 119 2.78 -4.43 -1.63
CA GLN A 119 4.00 -4.98 -1.07
C GLN A 119 3.88 -6.49 -0.79
N THR A 120 3.06 -6.86 0.18
CA THR A 120 3.04 -8.23 0.76
C THR A 120 1.81 -9.02 0.33
N ILE A 121 1.95 -10.34 0.24
CA ILE A 121 0.83 -11.28 0.23
C ILE A 121 0.33 -11.40 1.67
N THR A 122 -0.68 -10.61 2.05
CA THR A 122 -1.14 -10.53 3.44
C THR A 122 -1.85 -11.82 3.88
N ASN A 123 -1.48 -12.35 5.05
CA ASN A 123 -2.09 -13.50 5.73
C ASN A 123 -2.32 -14.73 4.82
N PRO A 124 -1.29 -15.23 4.11
CA PRO A 124 -1.49 -16.32 3.16
C PRO A 124 -1.87 -17.63 3.85
N ALA A 125 -1.51 -17.83 5.13
CA ALA A 125 -1.94 -19.02 5.88
C ALA A 125 -3.47 -19.05 6.14
N GLN A 126 -4.14 -17.89 6.07
CA GLN A 126 -5.60 -17.77 6.16
C GLN A 126 -6.27 -17.77 4.78
N ALA A 127 -5.49 -17.87 3.70
CA ALA A 127 -6.02 -17.87 2.35
C ALA A 127 -6.85 -19.14 2.10
N ASN A 128 -7.91 -19.00 1.30
CA ASN A 128 -8.70 -20.15 0.89
C ASN A 128 -7.89 -21.06 -0.05
N LYS A 129 -8.34 -22.31 -0.20
CA LYS A 129 -7.66 -23.29 -1.07
C LYS A 129 -7.51 -22.78 -2.52
N ILE A 130 -8.48 -22.03 -3.04
CA ILE A 130 -8.45 -21.48 -4.41
C ILE A 130 -7.25 -20.55 -4.62
N VAL A 131 -6.95 -19.70 -3.64
CA VAL A 131 -5.81 -18.79 -3.68
C VAL A 131 -4.49 -19.55 -3.50
N LEU A 132 -4.45 -20.53 -2.59
CA LEU A 132 -3.26 -21.35 -2.38
C LEU A 132 -2.90 -22.17 -3.63
N ASP A 133 -3.89 -22.82 -4.24
CA ASP A 133 -3.73 -23.56 -5.50
C ASP A 133 -3.25 -22.64 -6.62
N LEU A 134 -3.83 -21.43 -6.71
CA LEU A 134 -3.38 -20.42 -7.68
C LEU A 134 -1.90 -20.07 -7.50
N LEU A 135 -1.48 -19.77 -6.26
CA LEU A 135 -0.09 -19.41 -5.96
C LEU A 135 0.86 -20.57 -6.31
N GLU A 136 0.51 -21.80 -5.95
CA GLU A 136 1.26 -23.00 -6.30
C GLU A 136 1.36 -23.17 -7.84
N ASP A 137 0.24 -23.04 -8.55
CA ASP A 137 0.17 -23.23 -10.00
C ASP A 137 1.00 -22.22 -10.81
N ILE A 138 1.16 -21.00 -10.29
CA ILE A 138 2.02 -19.96 -10.88
C ILE A 138 3.46 -20.00 -10.33
N GLY A 139 3.79 -20.97 -9.48
CA GLY A 139 5.14 -21.20 -8.96
C GLY A 139 5.56 -20.30 -7.79
N VAL A 140 4.60 -19.72 -7.07
CA VAL A 140 4.85 -18.94 -5.84
C VAL A 140 4.87 -19.89 -4.65
N ASP A 141 6.08 -20.25 -4.22
CA ASP A 141 6.31 -21.07 -3.03
C ASP A 141 6.38 -20.19 -1.76
N LEU A 142 5.34 -20.29 -0.92
CA LEU A 142 5.22 -19.52 0.31
C LEU A 142 6.30 -19.87 1.36
N GLU A 143 6.84 -21.09 1.34
CA GLU A 143 7.86 -21.52 2.30
C GLU A 143 9.21 -20.85 2.05
N ARG A 144 9.50 -20.46 0.80
CA ARG A 144 10.74 -19.74 0.47
C ARG A 144 10.89 -18.42 1.21
N PHE A 145 9.79 -17.71 1.47
CA PHE A 145 9.83 -16.42 2.16
C PHE A 145 10.37 -16.51 3.59
N LYS A 146 10.23 -17.68 4.26
CA LYS A 146 10.78 -17.91 5.60
C LYS A 146 12.30 -17.79 5.67
N THR A 147 12.99 -17.94 4.53
CA THR A 147 14.46 -17.83 4.43
C THR A 147 14.91 -16.68 3.53
N ALA A 148 14.08 -16.25 2.58
CA ALA A 148 14.39 -15.14 1.70
C ALA A 148 14.27 -13.77 2.40
N TYR A 149 13.39 -13.65 3.40
CA TYR A 149 13.27 -12.43 4.18
C TYR A 149 14.22 -12.43 5.38
N ASP A 150 15.11 -11.45 5.43
CA ASP A 150 16.11 -11.32 6.48
C ASP A 150 15.58 -10.50 7.67
N MET A 151 14.84 -11.17 8.57
CA MET A 151 14.29 -10.53 9.78
C MET A 151 15.38 -9.98 10.71
N ASP A 152 16.58 -10.55 10.67
CA ASP A 152 17.69 -10.13 11.51
C ASP A 152 18.44 -8.92 10.94
N PHE A 153 18.14 -8.48 9.70
CA PHE A 153 18.86 -7.39 9.04
C PHE A 153 18.90 -6.11 9.91
N PHE A 154 17.75 -5.67 10.41
CA PHE A 154 17.67 -4.45 11.21
C PHE A 154 18.40 -4.60 12.54
N LYS A 155 18.21 -5.73 13.22
CA LYS A 155 18.89 -6.05 14.49
C LYS A 155 20.40 -6.10 14.34
N ARG A 156 20.91 -6.78 13.31
CA ARG A 156 22.37 -6.89 13.06
C ARG A 156 23.02 -5.55 12.77
N ASN A 157 22.26 -4.58 12.22
CA ASN A 157 22.77 -3.26 11.86
C ASN A 157 22.35 -2.14 12.82
N ASP A 158 21.69 -2.46 13.95
CA ASP A 158 21.14 -1.50 14.91
C ASP A 158 20.23 -0.42 14.27
N LEU A 159 19.40 -0.84 13.31
CA LEU A 159 18.52 0.04 12.55
C LEU A 159 17.09 0.04 13.12
N GLY A 160 16.53 1.23 13.31
CA GLY A 160 15.16 1.44 13.74
C GLY A 160 14.51 2.64 13.06
N SER A 161 13.22 2.80 13.26
CA SER A 161 12.43 3.86 12.62
C SER A 161 12.59 5.21 13.30
N VAL A 162 12.59 6.28 12.50
CA VAL A 162 12.71 7.68 12.93
C VAL A 162 11.70 8.55 12.18
N THR A 163 11.47 9.77 12.67
CA THR A 163 10.62 10.75 11.99
C THR A 163 11.41 11.98 11.61
N TYR A 164 11.26 12.39 10.36
CA TYR A 164 11.77 13.66 9.83
C TYR A 164 10.65 14.70 9.81
N PHE A 165 10.89 15.83 10.47
CA PHE A 165 10.07 17.02 10.44
C PHE A 165 10.70 17.99 9.45
N ASN A 166 9.92 18.49 8.50
CA ASN A 166 10.39 19.47 7.51
C ASN A 166 10.13 20.91 7.97
N GLU A 167 10.98 21.83 7.50
CA GLU A 167 10.88 23.27 7.81
C GLU A 167 9.54 23.88 7.40
N GLU A 168 9.01 23.53 6.22
CA GLU A 168 7.77 24.10 5.67
C GLU A 168 6.57 23.93 6.61
N VAL A 169 6.45 22.76 7.26
CA VAL A 169 5.31 22.41 8.12
C VAL A 169 5.60 22.65 9.60
N PHE A 170 6.84 22.40 10.05
CA PHE A 170 7.19 22.40 11.47
C PHE A 170 8.18 23.49 11.88
N GLY A 171 8.61 24.33 10.94
CA GLY A 171 9.49 25.48 11.19
C GLY A 171 10.98 25.15 11.35
N GLU A 172 11.36 23.88 11.31
CA GLU A 172 12.76 23.42 11.32
C GLU A 172 12.88 22.05 10.63
N ASP A 173 13.94 21.85 9.85
CA ASP A 173 14.34 20.53 9.39
C ASP A 173 14.99 19.74 10.52
N LYS A 174 14.29 18.72 11.03
CA LYS A 174 14.73 17.97 12.21
C LYS A 174 14.41 16.50 12.15
N VAL A 175 15.40 15.66 12.46
CA VAL A 175 15.20 14.23 12.68
C VAL A 175 15.04 13.96 14.18
N VAL A 176 13.94 13.33 14.57
CA VAL A 176 13.76 12.78 15.92
C VAL A 176 13.79 11.25 15.83
N ARG A 177 14.59 10.62 16.70
CA ARG A 177 14.80 9.16 16.72
C ARG A 177 13.65 8.41 17.40
N HIS A 178 12.43 8.74 17.01
CA HIS A 178 11.18 8.16 17.48
C HIS A 178 10.20 8.10 16.29
N PRO A 179 9.50 6.99 16.05
CA PRO A 179 8.62 6.85 14.89
C PRO A 179 7.24 7.49 15.05
N TYR A 180 6.78 7.71 16.28
CA TYR A 180 5.43 8.19 16.63
C TYR A 180 4.26 7.33 16.10
N CYS A 181 4.56 6.21 15.45
CA CYS A 181 3.63 5.17 14.99
C CYS A 181 4.30 3.78 15.13
N ASN A 182 3.55 2.72 14.86
CA ASN A 182 4.04 1.35 14.98
C ASN A 182 4.48 0.72 13.65
N TYR A 183 5.69 1.04 13.18
CA TYR A 183 6.28 0.43 11.98
C TYR A 183 6.40 -1.11 12.02
N PRO A 184 6.66 -1.78 13.17
CA PRO A 184 6.66 -3.24 13.21
C PRO A 184 5.34 -3.89 12.76
N ASN A 185 4.23 -3.14 12.65
CA ASN A 185 3.00 -3.65 12.05
C ASN A 185 3.10 -3.98 10.55
N TYR A 186 4.08 -3.43 9.83
CA TYR A 186 4.19 -3.59 8.37
C TYR A 186 5.63 -3.60 7.82
N VAL A 187 6.62 -3.42 8.70
CA VAL A 187 8.04 -3.65 8.41
C VAL A 187 8.57 -4.63 9.44
N GLU A 188 8.52 -5.92 9.11
CA GLU A 188 8.90 -7.00 10.02
C GLU A 188 10.38 -6.91 10.43
N GLY A 189 10.67 -7.11 11.72
CA GLY A 189 12.03 -7.09 12.26
C GLY A 189 12.64 -5.70 12.52
N VAL A 190 11.98 -4.59 12.13
CA VAL A 190 12.47 -3.23 12.43
C VAL A 190 12.51 -2.98 13.94
N LEU A 191 13.59 -2.37 14.43
CA LEU A 191 13.72 -2.09 15.86
C LEU A 191 12.82 -0.92 16.29
N ALA A 192 12.25 -1.05 17.49
CA ALA A 192 11.48 0.01 18.12
C ALA A 192 12.33 1.27 18.37
N GLY A 193 11.64 2.42 18.50
CA GLY A 193 12.28 3.68 18.88
C GLY A 193 12.94 3.56 20.26
N LYS A 194 14.12 4.20 20.41
CA LYS A 194 14.91 4.16 21.65
C LYS A 194 14.58 5.28 22.63
N LEU A 195 13.94 6.36 22.15
CA LEU A 195 13.56 7.49 22.98
C LEU A 195 12.31 7.17 23.81
N SER A 196 12.26 7.65 25.05
CA SER A 196 11.03 7.66 25.82
C SER A 196 10.02 8.65 25.22
N ASN A 197 8.76 8.52 25.59
CA ASN A 197 7.71 9.43 25.15
C ASN A 197 8.01 10.89 25.56
N GLU A 198 8.55 11.12 26.75
CA GLU A 198 8.93 12.44 27.26
C GLU A 198 10.03 13.07 26.39
N GLU A 199 11.07 12.30 26.10
CA GLU A 199 12.19 12.80 25.31
C GLU A 199 11.79 13.01 23.84
N ALA A 200 10.98 12.11 23.28
CA ALA A 200 10.43 12.26 21.93
C ALA A 200 9.52 13.50 21.82
N ALA A 201 8.66 13.75 22.81
CA ALA A 201 7.82 14.94 22.83
C ALA A 201 8.65 16.22 22.99
N ARG A 202 9.67 16.21 23.86
CA ARG A 202 10.58 17.35 24.06
C ARG A 202 11.37 17.71 22.81
N GLN A 203 11.82 16.70 22.06
CA GLN A 203 12.61 16.89 20.84
C GLN A 203 11.77 17.31 19.64
N ALA A 204 10.47 17.00 19.59
CA ALA A 204 9.60 17.38 18.48
C ALA A 204 9.60 18.91 18.28
N PRO A 205 9.76 19.41 17.03
CA PRO A 205 9.72 20.85 16.71
C PRO A 205 8.27 21.36 16.74
N LEU A 206 7.70 21.39 17.95
CA LEU A 206 6.35 21.87 18.24
C LEU A 206 6.42 23.01 19.26
N SER A 207 5.31 23.76 19.37
CA SER A 207 5.09 24.71 20.46
C SER A 207 5.15 24.00 21.83
N ASP A 208 5.38 24.73 22.92
CA ASP A 208 5.39 24.12 24.26
C ASP A 208 4.05 23.41 24.57
N LYS A 209 2.93 24.03 24.20
CA LYS A 209 1.59 23.42 24.24
C LYS A 209 1.51 22.15 23.38
N GLY A 210 2.06 22.18 22.16
CA GLY A 210 2.08 21.04 21.25
C GLY A 210 2.92 19.88 21.80
N LYS A 211 4.05 20.14 22.46
CA LYS A 211 4.86 19.12 23.12
C LYS A 211 4.13 18.48 24.30
N GLU A 212 3.44 19.28 25.11
CA GLU A 212 2.59 18.77 26.20
C GLU A 212 1.43 17.89 25.68
N GLN A 213 0.77 18.33 24.61
CA GLN A 213 -0.29 17.55 23.97
C GLN A 213 0.23 16.28 23.32
N LEU A 214 1.37 16.34 22.61
CA LEU A 214 2.01 15.18 22.02
C LEU A 214 2.38 14.14 23.08
N LEU A 215 2.96 14.57 24.21
CA LEU A 215 3.28 13.66 25.32
C LEU A 215 2.02 12.97 25.84
N ARG A 216 0.91 13.71 25.99
CA ARG A 216 -0.38 13.15 26.40
C ARG A 216 -0.92 12.13 25.40
N VAL A 217 -0.76 12.39 24.09
CA VAL A 217 -1.12 11.41 23.06
C VAL A 217 -0.26 10.16 23.17
N LEU A 218 1.07 10.30 23.27
CA LEU A 218 1.99 9.18 23.36
C LEU A 218 1.77 8.30 24.60
N ASN A 219 1.34 8.91 25.71
CA ASN A 219 0.96 8.23 26.94
C ASN A 219 -0.54 7.85 26.99
N GLY A 220 -1.27 8.07 25.89
CA GLY A 220 -2.69 7.74 25.77
C GLY A 220 -2.95 6.27 25.48
N GLY A 221 -4.13 6.01 24.92
CA GLY A 221 -4.62 4.68 24.58
C GLY A 221 -6.04 4.45 25.08
N LEU A 222 -6.56 3.24 24.86
CA LEU A 222 -7.95 2.90 25.20
C LEU A 222 -8.27 3.06 26.70
N HIS A 223 -7.25 2.99 27.56
CA HIS A 223 -7.40 3.15 29.01
C HIS A 223 -7.79 4.58 29.43
N THR A 224 -7.66 5.58 28.53
CA THR A 224 -8.11 6.96 28.80
C THR A 224 -9.58 7.18 28.47
N LEU A 225 -10.26 6.18 27.91
CA LEU A 225 -11.68 6.25 27.58
C LEU A 225 -12.50 5.89 28.83
N ASP A 226 -13.38 6.80 29.23
CA ASP A 226 -14.39 6.54 30.26
C ASP A 226 -15.62 5.87 29.63
N VAL A 227 -15.43 4.64 29.17
CA VAL A 227 -16.46 3.82 28.52
C VAL A 227 -16.52 2.47 29.23
N PRO A 228 -17.71 1.98 29.64
CA PRO A 228 -17.84 0.65 30.23
C PRO A 228 -17.23 -0.44 29.35
N GLU A 229 -16.57 -1.42 29.96
CA GLU A 229 -15.86 -2.49 29.23
C GLU A 229 -16.75 -3.21 28.21
N ALA A 230 -18.01 -3.44 28.57
CA ALA A 230 -19.00 -4.09 27.70
C ALA A 230 -19.33 -3.28 26.43
N GLU A 231 -19.19 -1.95 26.48
CA GLU A 231 -19.51 -1.02 25.38
C GLU A 231 -18.27 -0.61 24.59
N LEU A 232 -17.07 -0.78 25.16
CA LEU A 232 -15.81 -0.29 24.62
C LEU A 232 -15.60 -0.73 23.17
N ARG A 233 -15.90 -2.00 22.85
CA ARG A 233 -15.74 -2.56 21.50
C ARG A 233 -16.56 -1.80 20.45
N ASP A 234 -17.82 -1.51 20.75
CA ASP A 234 -18.73 -0.86 19.81
C ASP A 234 -18.42 0.64 19.73
N TYR A 235 -18.09 1.26 20.85
CA TYR A 235 -17.61 2.64 20.91
C TYR A 235 -16.39 2.84 20.00
N ILE A 236 -15.31 2.08 20.17
CA ILE A 236 -14.07 2.29 19.38
C ILE A 236 -14.26 2.02 17.88
N ARG A 237 -15.24 1.20 17.50
CA ARG A 237 -15.54 0.91 16.09
C ARG A 237 -16.34 2.02 15.42
N THR A 238 -17.06 2.83 16.19
CA THR A 238 -17.99 3.83 15.68
C THR A 238 -17.53 5.26 15.96
N THR A 239 -16.62 5.47 16.91
CA THR A 239 -16.06 6.78 17.24
C THR A 239 -14.84 7.10 16.35
N PRO A 240 -14.80 8.27 15.69
CA PRO A 240 -13.63 8.73 14.96
C PRO A 240 -12.40 8.90 15.86
N TYR A 241 -11.23 8.49 15.37
CA TYR A 241 -9.97 8.65 16.09
C TYR A 241 -9.64 10.13 16.39
N PHE A 242 -9.99 11.04 15.49
CA PHE A 242 -9.78 12.47 15.71
C PHE A 242 -10.70 13.07 16.78
N ASP A 243 -11.88 12.47 17.01
CA ASP A 243 -12.75 12.88 18.11
C ASP A 243 -12.17 12.42 19.44
N TYR A 244 -11.55 11.24 19.50
CA TYR A 244 -10.78 10.79 20.66
C TYR A 244 -9.65 11.77 21.01
N LEU A 245 -8.83 12.16 20.03
CA LEU A 245 -7.73 13.10 20.26
C LEU A 245 -8.23 14.44 20.81
N LYS A 246 -9.29 15.00 20.23
CA LYS A 246 -9.83 16.31 20.63
C LYS A 246 -10.58 16.25 21.96
N ASN A 247 -11.54 15.33 22.07
CA ASN A 247 -12.52 15.35 23.15
C ASN A 247 -12.03 14.60 24.39
N THR A 248 -11.23 13.54 24.21
CA THR A 248 -10.68 12.76 25.33
C THR A 248 -9.30 13.28 25.74
N LEU A 249 -8.43 13.56 24.77
CA LEU A 249 -7.05 13.98 25.07
C LEU A 249 -6.86 15.51 25.01
N GLY A 250 -7.86 16.29 24.62
CA GLY A 250 -7.75 17.76 24.61
C GLY A 250 -6.70 18.28 23.63
N VAL A 251 -6.52 17.61 22.50
CA VAL A 251 -5.55 17.99 21.46
C VAL A 251 -6.17 18.98 20.48
N ASP A 252 -5.56 20.14 20.37
CA ASP A 252 -5.94 21.20 19.42
C ASP A 252 -4.72 21.82 18.70
N ASP A 253 -3.49 21.41 19.03
CA ASP A 253 -2.28 21.84 18.34
C ASP A 253 -2.28 21.28 16.90
N PRO A 254 -2.19 22.14 15.87
CA PRO A 254 -2.28 21.72 14.48
C PRO A 254 -1.10 20.82 14.06
N GLY A 255 0.07 20.96 14.67
CA GLY A 255 1.24 20.11 14.42
C GLY A 255 1.00 18.69 14.92
N VAL A 256 0.46 18.53 16.13
CA VAL A 256 0.08 17.22 16.68
C VAL A 256 -1.02 16.56 15.84
N MET A 257 -2.04 17.32 15.42
CA MET A 257 -3.10 16.79 14.56
C MET A 257 -2.57 16.39 13.17
N ARG A 258 -1.60 17.13 12.63
CA ARG A 258 -0.89 16.78 11.38
C ARG A 258 -0.09 15.49 11.55
N MET A 259 0.64 15.33 12.65
CA MET A 259 1.34 14.07 12.95
C MET A 259 0.36 12.91 13.05
N ALA A 260 -0.72 13.07 13.82
CA ALA A 260 -1.75 12.06 14.00
C ALA A 260 -2.30 11.59 12.65
N ARG A 261 -2.71 12.53 11.78
CA ARG A 261 -3.27 12.24 10.44
C ARG A 261 -2.41 11.27 9.63
N ASN A 262 -1.09 11.39 9.73
CA ASN A 262 -0.14 10.64 8.93
C ASN A 262 0.38 9.36 9.63
N SER A 263 0.05 9.14 10.90
CA SER A 263 0.62 8.07 11.74
C SER A 263 0.15 6.65 11.40
N GLY A 264 -0.80 6.47 10.48
CA GLY A 264 -1.29 5.14 10.06
C GLY A 264 -1.35 4.94 8.55
N LEU A 265 -0.76 5.86 7.77
CA LEU A 265 -0.91 5.90 6.31
C LEU A 265 -0.42 4.63 5.62
N ASP A 266 0.74 4.13 6.04
CA ASP A 266 1.40 2.97 5.42
C ASP A 266 0.56 1.68 5.53
N TRP A 267 -0.38 1.63 6.48
CA TRP A 267 -1.31 0.51 6.64
C TRP A 267 -2.71 0.79 6.08
N ALA A 268 -3.25 1.98 6.35
CA ALA A 268 -4.67 2.27 6.13
C ALA A 268 -4.98 2.88 4.75
N SER A 269 -3.95 3.19 3.94
CA SER A 269 -4.09 3.85 2.62
C SER A 269 -4.89 5.16 2.64
N SER A 270 -5.07 5.73 3.84
CA SER A 270 -5.89 6.90 4.12
C SER A 270 -5.38 7.57 5.38
N GLY A 271 -5.62 8.88 5.49
CA GLY A 271 -5.29 9.61 6.70
C GLY A 271 -6.13 9.10 7.87
N THR A 272 -5.54 9.09 9.07
CA THR A 272 -6.23 8.59 10.27
C THR A 272 -7.40 9.45 10.70
N ASP A 273 -7.58 10.63 10.11
CA ASP A 273 -8.75 11.50 10.24
C ASP A 273 -10.03 10.85 9.70
N MET A 274 -9.89 9.86 8.82
CA MET A 274 -11.01 9.09 8.26
C MET A 274 -11.23 7.75 8.98
N LEU A 275 -10.47 7.46 10.04
CA LEU A 275 -10.50 6.17 10.74
C LEU A 275 -11.25 6.27 12.07
N SER A 276 -11.93 5.18 12.45
CA SER A 276 -12.37 4.99 13.83
C SER A 276 -11.19 4.69 14.75
N ILE A 277 -11.39 4.81 16.07
CA ILE A 277 -10.37 4.46 17.07
C ILE A 277 -9.84 3.04 16.84
N ALA A 278 -10.73 2.08 16.56
CA ALA A 278 -10.36 0.68 16.30
C ALA A 278 -9.48 0.54 15.05
N SER A 279 -9.84 1.21 13.95
CA SER A 279 -9.07 1.17 12.71
C SER A 279 -7.72 1.87 12.85
N ALA A 280 -7.65 3.00 13.56
CA ALA A 280 -6.40 3.71 13.84
C ALA A 280 -5.47 2.86 14.72
N LYS A 281 -6.00 2.24 15.78
CA LYS A 281 -5.23 1.32 16.63
C LYS A 281 -4.67 0.15 15.81
N ARG A 282 -5.51 -0.48 14.97
CA ARG A 282 -5.08 -1.59 14.10
C ARG A 282 -4.00 -1.16 13.10
N ALA A 283 -4.09 0.07 12.58
CA ALA A 283 -3.10 0.63 11.66
C ALA A 283 -1.78 1.03 12.35
N GLY A 284 -1.66 0.93 13.67
CA GLY A 284 -0.48 1.36 14.40
C GLY A 284 -0.35 2.88 14.51
N ALA A 285 -1.47 3.60 14.49
CA ALA A 285 -1.49 5.06 14.64
C ALA A 285 -0.90 5.51 15.98
N MET A 286 -0.53 6.79 16.04
CA MET A 286 0.00 7.46 17.23
C MET A 286 -0.95 7.33 18.43
N GLY A 287 -0.39 7.23 19.63
CA GLY A 287 -1.17 7.19 20.88
C GLY A 287 -1.82 5.86 21.23
N PHE A 288 -1.36 4.77 20.62
CA PHE A 288 -1.60 3.42 21.08
C PHE A 288 -0.27 2.74 21.42
N ALA A 289 -0.31 1.80 22.37
CA ALA A 289 0.87 1.03 22.73
C ALA A 289 1.41 0.26 21.51
N PRO A 290 2.72 0.36 21.21
CA PRO A 290 3.32 -0.37 20.11
C PRO A 290 3.32 -1.87 20.39
N VAL A 291 3.20 -2.67 19.33
CA VAL A 291 3.44 -4.11 19.36
C VAL A 291 4.70 -4.43 18.59
N ALA A 292 5.49 -5.40 19.07
CA ALA A 292 6.79 -5.74 18.48
C ALA A 292 6.66 -6.54 17.17
N ILE A 293 5.53 -7.23 16.98
CA ILE A 293 5.24 -8.08 15.82
C ILE A 293 3.78 -7.83 15.43
N TYR A 294 3.50 -7.80 14.13
CA TYR A 294 2.14 -7.63 13.59
C TYR A 294 1.21 -8.79 13.98
N ASP A 295 1.62 -10.01 13.65
CA ASP A 295 0.91 -11.26 13.89
C ASP A 295 1.97 -12.37 14.00
N GLU A 296 2.12 -12.95 15.20
CA GLU A 296 3.12 -14.01 15.45
C GLU A 296 2.87 -15.26 14.60
N ASP A 297 1.60 -15.53 14.25
CA ASP A 297 1.22 -16.67 13.43
C ASP A 297 1.30 -16.35 11.92
N ASN A 298 1.30 -15.07 11.55
CA ASN A 298 1.31 -14.60 10.16
C ASN A 298 2.29 -13.42 9.97
N PRO A 299 3.61 -13.67 10.09
CA PRO A 299 4.61 -12.60 10.00
C PRO A 299 4.57 -11.92 8.63
N TYR A 300 4.90 -10.63 8.57
CA TYR A 300 4.75 -9.81 7.36
C TYR A 300 5.90 -10.00 6.34
N ILE A 301 6.27 -11.26 6.09
CA ILE A 301 7.48 -11.66 5.35
C ILE A 301 7.21 -12.14 3.91
N TYR A 302 5.95 -12.35 3.55
CA TYR A 302 5.53 -12.93 2.26
C TYR A 302 5.54 -11.89 1.13
N HIS A 303 6.71 -11.31 0.84
CA HIS A 303 6.84 -10.32 -0.23
C HIS A 303 8.09 -10.56 -1.07
N PHE A 304 7.94 -10.39 -2.39
CA PHE A 304 9.08 -10.34 -3.30
C PHE A 304 9.83 -9.01 -3.14
N PRO A 305 11.07 -8.90 -3.66
CA PRO A 305 11.76 -7.62 -3.72
C PRO A 305 10.98 -6.53 -4.48
N ASP A 306 10.19 -6.90 -5.48
CA ASP A 306 9.28 -6.01 -6.22
C ASP A 306 7.82 -6.09 -5.73
N GLY A 307 7.60 -6.63 -4.52
CA GLY A 307 6.29 -6.80 -3.91
C GLY A 307 5.39 -7.75 -4.69
N ASN A 308 4.10 -7.45 -4.80
CA ASN A 308 3.17 -8.33 -5.53
C ASN A 308 3.33 -8.24 -7.06
N ALA A 309 4.23 -7.39 -7.57
CA ALA A 309 4.56 -7.33 -8.99
C ALA A 309 5.16 -8.64 -9.52
N GLY A 310 5.85 -9.40 -8.65
CA GLY A 310 6.29 -10.76 -8.91
C GLY A 310 5.11 -11.72 -9.14
N VAL A 311 4.04 -11.62 -8.35
CA VAL A 311 2.81 -12.42 -8.52
C VAL A 311 2.13 -12.11 -9.85
N ALA A 312 2.02 -10.83 -10.21
CA ALA A 312 1.44 -10.43 -11.50
C ALA A 312 2.25 -10.97 -12.69
N ARG A 313 3.59 -10.94 -12.61
CA ARG A 313 4.48 -11.49 -13.64
C ARG A 313 4.41 -13.02 -13.71
N ALA A 314 4.31 -13.70 -12.58
CA ALA A 314 4.12 -15.16 -12.53
C ALA A 314 2.78 -15.58 -13.18
N LEU A 315 1.71 -14.83 -12.92
CA LEU A 315 0.42 -14.99 -13.61
C LEU A 315 0.55 -14.83 -15.12
N VAL A 316 1.16 -13.74 -15.60
CA VAL A 316 1.36 -13.53 -17.04
C VAL A 316 2.20 -14.64 -17.65
N ASN A 317 3.29 -15.05 -17.00
CA ASN A 317 4.13 -16.16 -17.46
C ASN A 317 3.38 -17.50 -17.54
N LYS A 318 2.37 -17.72 -16.70
CA LYS A 318 1.51 -18.92 -16.76
C LYS A 318 0.49 -18.88 -17.91
N LEU A 319 0.06 -17.68 -18.30
CA LEU A 319 -0.94 -17.47 -19.35
C LEU A 319 -0.38 -17.63 -20.76
N ILE A 320 0.94 -17.42 -20.95
CA ILE A 320 1.64 -17.41 -22.24
C ILE A 320 2.44 -18.69 -22.51
#